data_AF-A0A1T4Q236-F1
#
_entry.id   AF-A0A1T4Q236-F1
#
_cell.length_a   1.000
_cell.length_b   1.000
_cell.length_c   1.000
_cell.angle_alpha   90.00
_cell.angle_beta   90.00
_cell.angle_gamma   90.00
#
_symmetry.space_group_name_H-M   'P 1'
#
loop_
_entity.id
_entity.type
_entity.pdbx_description
1 polymer ?
#
loop_
_entity_poly.entity_id
_entity_poly.type
_entity_poly.pdbx_seq_one_letter_code
_entity_poly.pdbx_strand_id
1 'polypeptide(L)'
;MTAIKEKEFRFQGLDLKTEIRLGFALLPILVVVLLGLFYLLNVFLPVNPLQVPRGLIIPAILGISILSMYWLAKLVRDKTWTVRVNAERLLIRFRKQEFDIPLESIREINNMGSADFRYLTFYTKTGLSVRMRVGIGAMTPFSRKEDLQTVDEMMSCLKPYIDKHFNKKDLRNKIHQNLFPHYGVYLVKTEPLTYKWLEKRTPGQVMLIFLGAGVIILVLLLQVLFYYIDHKS
;
A
#
# COMPACT_ATOMS: atom_id res chain seq x y z
N MET A 1 -6.77 -17.36 -32.00
CA MET A 1 -5.88 -17.46 -30.82
C MET A 1 -4.99 -16.23 -30.80
N THR A 2 -5.21 -15.28 -29.89
CA THR A 2 -4.28 -14.15 -29.71
C THR A 2 -3.18 -14.58 -28.74
N ALA A 3 -2.03 -14.95 -29.28
CA ALA A 3 -0.83 -15.21 -28.50
C ALA A 3 -0.45 -13.95 -27.71
N ILE A 4 -0.01 -14.12 -26.46
CA ILE A 4 0.61 -13.04 -25.69
C ILE A 4 1.84 -12.60 -26.47
N LYS A 5 1.83 -11.36 -27.00
CA LYS A 5 3.02 -10.77 -27.61
C LYS A 5 4.01 -10.43 -26.50
N GLU A 6 5.26 -10.81 -26.68
CA GLU A 6 6.33 -10.43 -25.75
C GLU A 6 6.37 -8.91 -25.61
N LYS A 7 6.17 -8.41 -24.39
CA LYS A 7 6.18 -6.97 -24.11
C LYS A 7 6.84 -6.73 -22.75
N GLU A 8 7.66 -5.68 -22.71
CA GLU A 8 8.29 -5.20 -21.48
C GLU A 8 7.57 -3.96 -20.99
N PHE A 9 7.29 -3.94 -19.69
CA PHE A 9 6.63 -2.85 -18.98
C PHE A 9 7.56 -2.31 -17.91
N ARG A 10 7.72 -1.00 -17.85
CA ARG A 10 8.55 -0.31 -16.85
C ARG A 10 7.73 0.74 -16.16
N PHE A 11 7.67 0.69 -14.83
CA PHE A 11 6.90 1.63 -14.04
C PHE A 11 7.52 1.85 -12.66
N GLN A 12 7.24 2.97 -12.03
CA GLN A 12 7.67 3.27 -10.66
C GLN A 12 6.68 2.74 -9.65
N GLY A 13 7.17 2.17 -8.56
CA GLY A 13 6.37 1.65 -7.44
C GLY A 13 7.25 1.12 -6.32
N LEU A 14 6.64 0.75 -5.20
CA LEU A 14 7.34 0.21 -4.04
C LEU A 14 6.99 -1.26 -3.80
N ASP A 15 7.92 -1.98 -3.20
CA ASP A 15 7.64 -3.25 -2.56
C ASP A 15 7.13 -3.01 -1.13
N LEU A 16 6.44 -4.01 -0.59
CA LEU A 16 5.86 -3.93 0.76
C LEU A 16 6.91 -3.60 1.84
N LYS A 17 8.16 -4.10 1.71
CA LYS A 17 9.19 -3.83 2.72
C LYS A 17 9.60 -2.36 2.70
N THR A 18 9.73 -1.75 1.51
CA THR A 18 10.03 -0.32 1.41
C THR A 18 8.84 0.52 1.89
N GLU A 19 7.61 0.16 1.55
CA GLU A 19 6.39 0.85 2.03
C GLU A 19 6.33 0.88 3.56
N ILE A 20 6.54 -0.27 4.21
CA ILE A 20 6.56 -0.38 5.67
C ILE A 20 7.68 0.48 6.27
N ARG A 21 8.88 0.48 5.67
CA ARG A 21 9.99 1.34 6.13
C ARG A 21 9.64 2.82 6.05
N LEU A 22 8.97 3.27 4.99
CA LEU A 22 8.52 4.66 4.89
C LEU A 22 7.47 4.98 5.96
N GLY A 23 6.52 4.07 6.20
CA GLY A 23 5.54 4.20 7.29
C GLY A 23 6.20 4.33 8.66
N PHE A 24 7.21 3.50 8.97
CA PHE A 24 7.97 3.61 10.21
C PHE A 24 8.82 4.89 10.27
N ALA A 25 9.41 5.32 9.16
CA ALA A 25 10.17 6.58 9.10
C ALA A 25 9.29 7.82 9.32
N LEU A 26 7.99 7.72 9.03
CA LEU A 26 7.04 8.80 9.28
C LEU A 26 6.77 8.99 10.78
N LEU A 27 6.76 7.92 11.58
CA LEU A 27 6.47 7.99 13.02
C LEU A 27 7.32 9.00 13.80
N PRO A 28 8.67 8.98 13.75
CA PRO A 28 9.47 9.95 14.49
C PRO A 28 9.22 11.40 14.03
N ILE A 29 8.96 11.62 12.74
CA ILE A 29 8.62 12.95 12.21
C ILE A 29 7.31 13.45 12.85
N LEU A 30 6.29 12.58 12.92
CA LEU A 30 5.02 12.92 13.56
C LEU A 30 5.15 13.18 15.05
N VAL A 31 6.00 12.43 15.75
CA VAL A 31 6.27 12.66 17.18
C VAL A 31 6.92 14.03 17.38
N VAL A 32 7.95 14.37 16.61
CA VAL A 32 8.63 15.68 16.71
C VAL A 32 7.66 16.82 16.42
N VAL A 33 6.84 16.68 15.38
CA VAL A 33 5.82 17.67 15.00
C VAL A 33 4.78 17.84 16.10
N LEU A 34 4.31 16.74 16.68
CA LEU A 34 3.32 16.77 17.75
C LEU A 34 3.89 17.46 19.00
N LEU A 35 5.11 17.12 19.41
CA LEU A 35 5.80 17.77 20.52
C LEU A 35 6.03 19.27 20.26
N GLY A 36 6.45 19.63 19.05
CA GLY A 36 6.63 21.02 18.62
C GLY A 36 5.32 21.80 18.64
N LEU A 37 4.22 21.20 18.16
CA LEU A 37 2.88 21.79 18.24
C LEU A 37 2.45 22.00 19.70
N PHE A 38 2.65 21.02 20.57
CA PHE A 38 2.33 21.17 22.00
C PHE A 38 3.15 22.28 22.66
N TYR A 39 4.44 22.36 22.36
CA TYR A 39 5.31 23.44 22.86
C TYR A 39 4.84 24.82 22.37
N LEU A 40 4.61 24.98 21.07
CA LEU A 40 4.13 26.23 20.48
C LEU A 40 2.78 26.64 21.05
N LEU A 41 1.85 25.70 21.20
CA LEU A 41 0.56 25.96 21.82
C LEU A 41 0.76 26.46 23.24
N ASN A 42 1.52 25.77 24.09
CA ASN A 42 1.79 26.21 25.47
C ASN A 42 2.43 27.61 25.55
N VAL A 43 3.30 27.98 24.61
CA VAL A 43 3.99 29.28 24.60
C VAL A 43 3.06 30.41 24.15
N PHE A 44 2.29 30.21 23.07
CA PHE A 44 1.49 31.28 22.44
C PHE A 44 0.04 31.34 22.93
N LEU A 45 -0.48 30.24 23.45
CA LEU A 45 -1.83 30.07 23.94
C LEU A 45 -1.72 29.28 25.26
N PRO A 46 -1.61 29.93 26.43
CA PRO A 46 -1.46 29.28 27.73
C PRO A 46 -2.76 28.61 28.20
N VAL A 47 -3.42 27.89 27.29
CA VAL A 47 -4.55 27.01 27.49
C VAL A 47 -4.02 25.58 27.51
N ASN A 48 -4.63 24.76 28.35
CA ASN A 48 -4.28 23.36 28.45
C ASN A 48 -4.40 22.72 27.03
N PRO A 49 -3.36 22.09 26.48
CA PRO A 49 -3.36 21.65 25.08
C PRO A 49 -4.47 20.64 24.74
N LEU A 50 -5.05 19.99 25.76
CA LEU A 50 -6.24 19.14 25.65
C LEU A 50 -7.55 19.91 25.34
N GLN A 51 -7.56 21.22 25.56
CA GLN A 51 -8.69 22.13 25.33
C GLN A 51 -8.61 22.83 23.97
N VAL A 52 -7.49 22.70 23.26
CA VAL A 52 -7.33 23.26 21.92
C VAL A 52 -8.32 22.59 20.96
N PRO A 53 -9.04 23.35 20.11
CA PRO A 53 -9.99 22.77 19.18
C PRO A 53 -9.33 21.70 18.31
N ARG A 54 -9.87 20.47 18.39
CA ARG A 54 -9.41 19.33 17.58
C ARG A 54 -9.43 19.62 16.08
N GLY A 55 -10.28 20.57 15.66
CA GLY A 55 -10.37 21.09 14.29
C GLY A 55 -9.14 21.84 13.78
N LEU A 56 -8.19 22.24 14.63
CA LEU A 56 -6.90 22.83 14.21
C LEU A 56 -5.76 21.81 14.21
N ILE A 57 -5.73 20.95 15.23
CA ILE A 57 -4.65 19.98 15.41
C ILE A 57 -4.70 18.86 14.37
N ILE A 58 -5.90 18.30 14.10
CA ILE A 58 -6.04 17.16 13.18
C ILE A 58 -5.63 17.54 11.75
N PRO A 59 -6.09 18.66 11.15
CA PRO A 59 -5.67 19.04 9.80
C PRO A 59 -4.17 19.35 9.70
N ALA A 60 -3.58 19.97 10.73
CA ALA A 60 -2.15 20.26 10.76
C ALA A 60 -1.31 18.97 10.74
N ILE A 61 -1.65 17.99 11.59
CA ILE A 61 -0.97 16.69 11.62
C ILE A 61 -1.16 15.95 10.29
N LEU A 62 -2.36 15.94 9.73
CA LEU A 62 -2.62 15.31 8.42
C LEU A 62 -1.84 15.97 7.29
N GLY A 63 -1.82 17.31 7.23
CA GLY A 63 -1.07 18.05 6.22
C GLY A 63 0.42 17.77 6.30
N ILE A 64 0.99 17.79 7.51
CA ILE A 64 2.41 17.47 7.73
C ILE A 64 2.70 16.00 7.41
N SER A 65 1.79 15.08 7.73
CA SER A 65 1.92 13.65 7.37
C SER A 65 2.04 13.46 5.87
N ILE A 66 1.16 14.12 5.10
CA ILE A 66 1.14 14.05 3.63
C ILE A 66 2.43 14.65 3.05
N LEU A 67 2.83 15.84 3.50
CA LEU A 67 4.06 16.49 3.05
C LEU A 67 5.31 15.66 3.36
N SER A 68 5.38 15.11 4.57
CA SER A 68 6.48 14.25 5.00
C SER A 68 6.54 12.97 4.19
N MET A 69 5.39 12.33 3.93
CA MET A 69 5.30 11.14 3.07
C MET A 69 5.76 11.46 1.64
N TYR A 70 5.35 12.60 1.09
CA TYR A 70 5.79 13.06 -0.24
C TYR A 70 7.31 13.27 -0.30
N TRP A 71 7.89 13.86 0.74
CA TRP A 71 9.33 14.05 0.84
C TRP A 71 10.09 12.72 0.98
N LEU A 72 9.65 11.86 1.90
CA LEU A 72 10.22 10.52 2.10
C LEU A 72 10.12 9.65 0.83
N ALA A 73 9.00 9.72 0.11
CA ALA A 73 8.82 9.02 -1.16
C ALA A 73 9.83 9.47 -2.24
N LYS A 74 10.18 10.76 -2.27
CA LYS A 74 11.20 11.30 -3.19
C LYS A 74 12.62 10.82 -2.87
N LEU A 75 12.91 10.51 -1.61
CA LEU A 75 14.23 10.00 -1.20
C LEU A 75 14.47 8.56 -1.68
N VAL A 76 13.42 7.82 -2.04
CA VAL A 76 13.55 6.48 -2.60
C VAL A 76 14.02 6.58 -4.06
N ARG A 77 15.33 6.41 -4.27
CA ARG A 77 15.95 6.44 -5.60
C ARG A 77 15.56 5.23 -6.47
N ASP A 78 15.63 4.03 -5.89
CA ASP A 78 15.33 2.80 -6.63
C ASP A 78 13.90 2.33 -6.37
N LYS A 79 13.02 2.71 -7.30
CA LYS A 79 11.60 2.35 -7.30
C LYS A 79 11.10 1.82 -8.65
N THR A 80 12.01 1.54 -9.59
CA THR A 80 11.63 1.03 -10.91
C THR A 80 11.36 -0.46 -10.86
N TRP A 81 10.18 -0.86 -11.28
CA TRP A 81 9.81 -2.22 -11.62
C TRP A 81 9.98 -2.42 -13.12
N THR A 82 10.51 -3.57 -13.51
CA THR A 82 10.53 -4.02 -14.90
C THR A 82 9.84 -5.37 -14.95
N VAL A 83 8.80 -5.48 -15.75
CA VAL A 83 8.02 -6.70 -15.93
C VAL A 83 8.02 -7.04 -17.41
N ARG A 84 8.61 -8.17 -17.77
CA ARG A 84 8.54 -8.71 -19.12
C ARG A 84 7.58 -9.89 -19.13
N VAL A 85 6.55 -9.77 -19.96
CA VAL A 85 5.54 -10.80 -20.15
C VAL A 85 5.89 -11.57 -21.41
N ASN A 86 6.07 -12.88 -21.30
CA ASN A 86 6.19 -13.81 -22.41
C ASN A 86 4.99 -14.79 -22.39
N ALA A 87 4.83 -15.62 -23.43
CA ALA A 87 3.76 -16.59 -23.57
C ALA A 87 3.67 -17.59 -22.39
N GLU A 88 4.80 -17.90 -21.76
CA GLU A 88 4.88 -18.92 -20.71
C GLU A 88 5.36 -18.40 -19.36
N ARG A 89 6.01 -17.22 -19.33
CA ARG A 89 6.72 -16.72 -18.14
C ARG A 89 6.53 -15.23 -17.92
N LEU A 90 6.65 -14.85 -16.66
CA LEU A 90 6.67 -13.49 -16.17
C LEU A 90 8.03 -13.23 -15.52
N LEU A 91 8.85 -12.42 -16.17
CA LEU A 91 10.14 -11.99 -15.66
C LEU A 91 9.96 -10.65 -14.96
N ILE A 92 10.11 -10.62 -13.64
CA ILE A 92 9.97 -9.41 -12.83
C ILE A 92 11.31 -9.05 -12.23
N ARG A 93 11.73 -7.80 -12.40
CA ARG A 93 12.90 -7.24 -11.74
C ARG A 93 12.56 -6.01 -10.91
N PHE A 94 13.10 -5.97 -9.71
CA PHE A 94 13.06 -4.82 -8.82
C PHE A 94 14.37 -4.68 -8.06
N ARG A 95 15.08 -3.58 -8.25
CA ARG A 95 16.44 -3.38 -7.71
C ARG A 95 17.37 -4.51 -8.16
N LYS A 96 17.95 -5.24 -7.18
CA LYS A 96 18.82 -6.41 -7.37
C LYS A 96 18.06 -7.74 -7.32
N GLN A 97 16.73 -7.71 -7.16
CA GLN A 97 15.90 -8.91 -7.12
C GLN A 97 15.32 -9.17 -8.51
N GLU A 98 15.40 -10.42 -8.93
CA GLU A 98 14.83 -10.92 -10.17
C GLU A 98 14.01 -12.16 -9.87
N PHE A 99 12.84 -12.24 -10.48
CA PHE A 99 11.87 -13.31 -10.31
C PHE A 99 11.50 -13.82 -11.70
N ASP A 100 11.87 -15.07 -11.98
CA ASP A 100 11.37 -15.79 -13.14
C ASP A 100 10.19 -16.66 -12.71
N ILE A 101 8.99 -16.31 -13.13
CA ILE A 101 7.75 -16.96 -12.71
C ILE A 101 7.07 -17.59 -13.93
N PRO A 102 7.06 -18.93 -14.04
CA PRO A 102 6.20 -19.61 -15.00
C PRO A 102 4.73 -19.26 -14.76
N LEU A 103 4.00 -18.86 -15.79
CA LEU A 103 2.60 -18.43 -15.66
C LEU A 103 1.72 -19.52 -15.04
N GLU A 104 1.99 -20.79 -15.37
CA GLU A 104 1.29 -21.96 -14.81
C GLU A 104 1.54 -22.20 -13.32
N SER A 105 2.63 -21.64 -12.79
CA SER A 105 2.96 -21.70 -11.37
C SER A 105 2.21 -20.65 -10.56
N ILE A 106 1.60 -19.65 -11.22
CA ILE A 106 0.81 -18.62 -10.57
C ILE A 106 -0.49 -19.26 -10.06
N ARG A 107 -0.74 -19.07 -8.78
CA ARG A 107 -1.90 -19.57 -8.04
C ARG A 107 -2.98 -18.50 -7.89
N GLU A 108 -2.57 -17.28 -7.58
CA GLU A 108 -3.47 -16.16 -7.30
C GLU A 108 -2.85 -14.86 -7.82
N ILE A 109 -3.66 -14.02 -8.47
CA ILE A 109 -3.29 -12.67 -8.90
C ILE A 109 -4.25 -11.69 -8.25
N ASN A 110 -3.72 -10.77 -7.44
CA ASN A 110 -4.52 -9.73 -6.81
C ASN A 110 -4.18 -8.41 -7.45
N ASN A 111 -5.15 -7.80 -8.13
CA ASN A 111 -5.06 -6.43 -8.61
C ASN A 111 -6.14 -5.61 -7.92
N MET A 112 -5.79 -4.99 -6.80
CA MET A 112 -6.70 -4.19 -5.99
C MET A 112 -6.28 -2.72 -6.01
N GLY A 113 -7.22 -1.80 -5.78
CA GLY A 113 -6.95 -0.40 -5.51
C GLY A 113 -8.02 0.58 -5.99
N SER A 114 -7.65 1.85 -6.18
CA SER A 114 -8.53 2.93 -6.67
C SER A 114 -7.88 3.68 -7.84
N ALA A 115 -8.46 4.79 -8.30
CA ALA A 115 -7.92 5.56 -9.43
C ALA A 115 -6.46 5.95 -9.22
N ASP A 116 -6.10 6.21 -7.96
CA ASP A 116 -4.82 6.79 -7.59
C ASP A 116 -3.86 5.76 -7.00
N PHE A 117 -4.26 4.48 -6.88
CA PHE A 117 -3.36 3.43 -6.41
C PHE A 117 -3.71 2.04 -6.94
N ARG A 118 -2.67 1.23 -7.14
CA ARG A 118 -2.74 -0.19 -7.50
C ARG A 118 -1.86 -1.01 -6.57
N TYR A 119 -2.42 -2.11 -6.15
CA TYR A 119 -1.84 -3.12 -5.30
C TYR A 119 -1.90 -4.43 -6.07
N LEU A 120 -0.80 -4.70 -6.78
CA LEU A 120 -0.64 -5.88 -7.59
C LEU A 120 0.14 -6.94 -6.81
N THR A 121 -0.33 -8.17 -6.82
CA THR A 121 0.38 -9.29 -6.20
C THR A 121 0.22 -10.55 -7.03
N PHE A 122 1.34 -11.21 -7.29
CA PHE A 122 1.38 -12.56 -7.86
C PHE A 122 1.77 -13.53 -6.77
N TYR A 123 0.91 -14.50 -6.46
CA TYR A 123 1.22 -15.62 -5.59
C TYR A 123 1.46 -16.86 -6.44
N THR A 124 2.54 -17.57 -6.15
CA THR A 124 2.88 -18.83 -6.81
C THR A 124 2.52 -20.04 -5.93
N LYS A 125 2.41 -21.21 -6.55
CA LYS A 125 2.18 -22.49 -5.86
C LYS A 125 3.30 -22.85 -4.87
N THR A 126 4.52 -22.36 -5.10
CA THR A 126 5.69 -22.59 -4.22
C THR A 126 5.74 -21.66 -3.01
N GLY A 127 4.79 -20.72 -2.88
CA GLY A 127 4.72 -19.76 -1.79
C GLY A 127 5.47 -18.45 -2.03
N LEU A 128 6.22 -18.33 -3.14
CA LEU A 128 6.80 -17.04 -3.56
C LEU A 128 5.65 -16.06 -3.88
N SER A 129 5.73 -14.84 -3.32
CA SER A 129 4.81 -13.76 -3.65
C SER A 129 5.55 -12.49 -4.07
N VAL A 130 5.23 -11.94 -5.23
CA VAL A 130 5.75 -10.64 -5.68
C VAL A 130 4.66 -9.59 -5.50
N ARG A 131 4.92 -8.58 -4.68
CA ARG A 131 3.96 -7.53 -4.30
C ARG A 131 4.46 -6.17 -4.79
N MET A 132 3.70 -5.57 -5.69
CA MET A 132 3.99 -4.27 -6.29
C MET A 132 2.93 -3.26 -5.83
N ARG A 133 3.37 -2.09 -5.40
CA ARG A 133 2.49 -0.99 -5.01
C ARG A 133 2.80 0.22 -5.88
N VAL A 134 1.81 0.69 -6.61
CA VAL A 134 1.92 1.87 -7.49
C VAL A 134 0.88 2.87 -7.00
N GLY A 135 1.27 4.13 -6.84
CA GLY A 135 0.36 5.12 -6.30
C GLY A 135 0.76 6.55 -6.63
N ILE A 136 -0.24 7.40 -6.77
CA ILE A 136 -0.13 8.84 -6.98
C ILE A 136 -0.89 9.64 -5.90
N GLY A 137 -1.57 8.94 -4.99
CA GLY A 137 -2.39 9.55 -3.94
C GLY A 137 -1.55 10.17 -2.82
N ALA A 138 -2.19 10.97 -1.98
CA ALA A 138 -1.54 11.70 -0.88
C ALA A 138 -0.75 10.82 0.10
N MET A 139 -1.24 9.60 0.35
CA MET A 139 -0.60 8.64 1.26
C MET A 139 0.29 7.62 0.54
N THR A 140 0.28 7.61 -0.80
CA THR A 140 1.09 6.71 -1.63
C THR A 140 1.74 7.44 -2.81
N PRO A 141 2.45 8.57 -2.60
CA PRO A 141 2.96 9.40 -3.70
C PRO A 141 4.27 8.86 -4.30
N PHE A 142 4.28 7.58 -4.68
CA PHE A 142 5.50 6.86 -5.06
C PHE A 142 5.73 6.87 -6.57
N SER A 143 4.68 7.06 -7.35
CA SER A 143 4.63 6.86 -8.78
C SER A 143 4.03 8.08 -9.47
N ARG A 144 3.91 8.02 -10.80
CA ARG A 144 3.21 8.98 -11.65
C ARG A 144 1.98 8.33 -12.28
N LYS A 145 1.14 9.14 -12.93
CA LYS A 145 -0.10 8.66 -13.54
C LYS A 145 0.17 7.67 -14.68
N GLU A 146 1.25 7.88 -15.42
CA GLU A 146 1.69 7.02 -16.52
C GLU A 146 2.10 5.62 -16.03
N ASP A 147 2.62 5.53 -14.81
CA ASP A 147 2.97 4.25 -14.18
C ASP A 147 1.72 3.39 -13.93
N LEU A 148 0.62 4.00 -13.49
CA LEU A 148 -0.67 3.32 -13.29
C LEU A 148 -1.24 2.83 -14.62
N GLN A 149 -1.16 3.64 -15.68
CA GLN A 149 -1.55 3.25 -17.02
C GLN A 149 -0.71 2.07 -17.53
N THR A 150 0.60 2.10 -17.29
CA THR A 150 1.51 1.02 -17.66
C THR A 150 1.16 -0.29 -16.95
N VAL A 151 0.75 -0.23 -15.67
CA VAL A 151 0.24 -1.41 -14.94
C VAL A 151 -1.06 -1.93 -15.55
N ASP A 152 -2.01 -1.04 -15.89
CA ASP A 152 -3.27 -1.44 -16.49
C ASP A 152 -3.06 -2.06 -17.90
N GLU A 153 -2.11 -1.54 -18.69
CA GLU A 153 -1.67 -2.13 -19.96
C GLU A 153 -1.03 -3.52 -19.79
N MET A 154 -0.18 -3.69 -18.77
CA MET A 154 0.43 -4.98 -18.45
C MET A 154 -0.65 -6.00 -18.09
N MET A 155 -1.64 -5.60 -17.28
CA MET A 155 -2.78 -6.45 -16.95
C MET A 155 -3.67 -6.75 -18.16
N SER A 156 -3.83 -5.80 -19.09
CA SER A 156 -4.47 -6.05 -20.39
C SER A 156 -3.73 -7.12 -21.20
N CYS A 157 -2.39 -7.09 -21.19
CA CYS A 157 -1.55 -8.08 -21.87
C CYS A 157 -1.72 -9.49 -21.27
N LEU A 158 -1.84 -9.59 -19.94
CA LEU A 158 -2.08 -10.85 -19.24
C LEU A 158 -3.53 -11.35 -19.31
N LYS A 159 -4.48 -10.48 -19.63
CA LYS A 159 -5.92 -10.77 -19.59
C LYS A 159 -6.33 -12.05 -20.34
N PRO A 160 -5.85 -12.32 -21.58
CA PRO A 160 -6.23 -13.55 -22.28
C PRO A 160 -5.84 -14.84 -21.53
N TYR A 161 -4.70 -14.84 -20.84
CA TYR A 161 -4.27 -15.96 -20.01
C TYR A 161 -5.09 -16.06 -18.73
N ILE A 162 -5.34 -14.92 -18.07
CA ILE A 162 -6.16 -14.85 -16.86
C ILE A 162 -7.56 -15.39 -17.13
N ASP A 163 -8.25 -14.93 -18.17
CA ASP A 163 -9.61 -15.33 -18.51
C ASP A 163 -9.71 -16.84 -18.83
N LYS A 164 -8.63 -17.41 -19.40
CA LYS A 164 -8.57 -18.85 -19.71
C LYS A 164 -8.34 -19.71 -18.47
N HIS A 165 -7.44 -19.31 -17.56
CA HIS A 165 -6.92 -20.18 -16.50
C HIS A 165 -7.43 -19.86 -15.08
N PHE A 166 -8.01 -18.68 -14.86
CA PHE A 166 -8.42 -18.20 -13.54
C PHE A 166 -9.92 -17.95 -13.46
N ASN A 167 -10.46 -18.07 -12.25
CA ASN A 167 -11.77 -17.57 -11.88
C ASN A 167 -11.61 -16.21 -11.19
N LYS A 168 -12.45 -15.24 -11.55
CA LYS A 168 -12.52 -13.96 -10.86
C LYS A 168 -13.29 -14.14 -9.55
N LYS A 169 -12.64 -13.85 -8.42
CA LYS A 169 -13.28 -13.80 -7.11
C LYS A 169 -13.98 -12.46 -6.93
N ASP A 170 -15.27 -12.53 -6.66
CA ASP A 170 -16.07 -11.34 -6.38
C ASP A 170 -15.78 -10.82 -4.97
N LEU A 171 -15.08 -9.69 -4.87
CA LEU A 171 -14.87 -9.01 -3.61
C LEU A 171 -16.16 -8.30 -3.19
N ARG A 172 -16.65 -8.56 -1.96
CA ARG A 172 -17.87 -7.91 -1.42
C ARG A 172 -17.78 -6.38 -1.36
N ASN A 173 -16.57 -5.81 -1.24
CA ASN A 173 -16.35 -4.36 -1.32
C ASN A 173 -16.22 -3.92 -2.79
N LYS A 174 -17.35 -3.85 -3.51
CA LYS A 174 -17.45 -3.44 -4.92
C LYS A 174 -17.42 -1.92 -5.12
N ILE A 175 -16.58 -1.17 -4.39
CA ILE A 175 -16.68 0.30 -4.43
C ILE A 175 -16.25 0.87 -5.82
N HIS A 176 -15.43 0.16 -6.60
CA HIS A 176 -14.93 0.70 -7.88
C HIS A 176 -14.75 -0.32 -9.04
N GLN A 177 -15.47 -1.45 -9.04
CA GLN A 177 -15.31 -2.45 -10.12
C GLN A 177 -15.58 -1.88 -11.54
N ASN A 178 -16.47 -0.89 -11.65
CA ASN A 178 -16.84 -0.27 -12.93
C ASN A 178 -15.82 0.76 -13.45
N LEU A 179 -14.89 1.23 -12.60
CA LEU A 179 -13.89 2.24 -12.96
C LEU A 179 -12.57 1.62 -13.43
N PHE A 180 -12.31 0.34 -13.11
CA PHE A 180 -11.02 -0.29 -13.36
C PHE A 180 -11.18 -1.65 -14.05
N PRO A 181 -10.83 -1.76 -15.36
CA PRO A 181 -11.14 -2.94 -16.16
C PRO A 181 -10.44 -4.22 -15.69
N HIS A 182 -9.36 -4.11 -14.92
CA HIS A 182 -8.57 -5.24 -14.40
C HIS A 182 -8.60 -5.35 -12.88
N TYR A 183 -9.51 -4.65 -12.19
CA TYR A 183 -9.66 -4.79 -10.75
C TYR A 183 -10.30 -6.14 -10.40
N GLY A 184 -9.63 -6.88 -9.52
CA GLY A 184 -10.09 -8.18 -9.06
C GLY A 184 -9.03 -9.00 -8.37
N VAL A 185 -9.50 -10.05 -7.71
CA VAL A 185 -8.69 -11.18 -7.25
C VAL A 185 -8.97 -12.33 -8.20
N TYR A 186 -7.94 -12.93 -8.77
CA TYR A 186 -8.01 -14.01 -9.73
C TYR A 186 -7.37 -15.25 -9.11
N LEU A 187 -8.13 -16.34 -9.00
CA LEU A 187 -7.65 -17.60 -8.42
C LEU A 187 -7.66 -18.68 -9.51
N VAL A 188 -6.63 -19.55 -9.56
CA VAL A 188 -6.63 -20.67 -10.52
C VAL A 188 -7.89 -21.52 -10.34
N LYS A 189 -8.49 -21.96 -11.45
CA LYS A 189 -9.77 -22.69 -11.49
C LYS A 189 -9.82 -23.95 -10.60
N THR A 190 -8.68 -24.55 -10.29
CA THR A 190 -8.57 -25.78 -9.49
C THR A 190 -8.66 -25.54 -7.98
N GLU A 191 -8.61 -24.29 -7.50
CA GLU A 191 -8.61 -24.01 -6.06
C GLU A 191 -9.96 -23.53 -5.53
N PRO A 192 -10.33 -23.91 -4.29
CA PRO A 192 -11.55 -23.43 -3.66
C PRO A 192 -11.45 -21.94 -3.32
N LEU A 193 -12.50 -21.19 -3.65
CA LEU A 193 -12.64 -19.77 -3.32
C LEU A 193 -12.78 -19.61 -1.79
N THR A 194 -11.66 -19.37 -1.11
CA THR A 194 -11.63 -19.09 0.34
C THR A 194 -11.51 -17.58 0.58
N TYR A 195 -12.32 -17.04 1.49
CA TYR A 195 -12.28 -15.62 1.87
C TYR A 195 -11.54 -15.46 3.20
N LYS A 196 -10.50 -14.62 3.23
CA LYS A 196 -9.76 -14.32 4.47
C LYS A 196 -10.68 -13.56 5.45
N TRP A 197 -10.44 -13.67 6.75
CA TRP A 197 -11.28 -13.04 7.76
C TRP A 197 -11.38 -11.52 7.60
N LEU A 198 -10.28 -10.85 7.23
CA LEU A 198 -10.26 -9.42 6.95
C LEU A 198 -11.14 -9.03 5.74
N GLU A 199 -11.25 -9.91 4.73
CA GLU A 199 -12.07 -9.69 3.53
C GLU A 199 -13.58 -9.80 3.82
N LYS A 200 -13.96 -10.34 4.98
CA LYS A 200 -15.35 -10.40 5.45
C LYS A 200 -15.78 -9.13 6.19
N ARG A 201 -14.86 -8.19 6.49
CA ARG A 201 -15.11 -6.98 7.28
C ARG A 201 -15.35 -5.76 6.39
N THR A 202 -16.16 -4.82 6.86
CA THR A 202 -16.36 -3.54 6.16
C THR A 202 -15.14 -2.63 6.34
N PRO A 203 -14.87 -1.69 5.41
CA PRO A 203 -13.73 -0.77 5.51
C PRO A 203 -13.67 -0.02 6.85
N GLY A 204 -14.82 0.40 7.39
CA GLY A 204 -14.90 1.06 8.70
C GLY A 204 -14.47 0.18 9.86
N GLN A 205 -14.80 -1.12 9.83
CA GLN A 205 -14.35 -2.06 10.88
C GLN A 205 -12.83 -2.27 10.84
N VAL A 206 -12.25 -2.33 9.64
CA VAL A 206 -10.79 -2.44 9.48
C VAL A 206 -10.10 -1.18 9.98
N MET A 207 -10.63 0.01 9.64
CA MET A 207 -10.09 1.29 10.11
C MET A 207 -10.14 1.43 11.64
N LEU A 208 -11.23 1.00 12.27
CA LEU A 208 -11.38 0.99 13.74
C LEU A 208 -10.34 0.09 14.42
N ILE A 209 -10.02 -1.08 13.84
CA ILE A 209 -9.00 -1.98 14.39
C ILE A 209 -7.62 -1.32 14.37
N PHE A 210 -7.24 -0.68 13.25
CA PHE A 210 -5.95 -0.01 13.14
C PHE A 210 -5.87 1.26 14.01
N LEU A 211 -6.94 2.05 14.09
CA LEU A 211 -7.00 3.21 14.99
C LEU A 211 -6.91 2.78 16.46
N GLY A 212 -7.63 1.73 16.85
CA GLY A 212 -7.59 1.18 18.20
C GLY A 212 -6.18 0.69 18.58
N ALA A 213 -5.51 -0.04 17.68
CA ALA A 213 -4.13 -0.46 17.89
C ALA A 213 -3.18 0.75 18.01
N GLY A 214 -3.35 1.78 17.18
CA GLY A 214 -2.57 3.01 17.24
C GLY A 214 -2.72 3.75 18.58
N VAL A 215 -3.94 3.83 19.12
CA VAL A 215 -4.21 4.43 20.43
C VAL A 215 -3.53 3.64 21.55
N ILE A 216 -3.58 2.31 21.51
CA ILE A 216 -2.91 1.45 22.52
C ILE A 216 -1.40 1.69 22.50
N ILE A 217 -0.78 1.74 21.31
CA ILE A 217 0.65 2.02 21.17
C ILE A 217 0.99 3.41 21.71
N LEU A 218 0.16 4.43 21.42
CA LEU A 218 0.35 5.79 21.92
C LEU A 218 0.27 5.84 23.46
N VAL A 219 -0.71 5.16 24.07
CA VAL A 219 -0.85 5.09 25.53
C VAL A 219 0.36 4.42 26.17
N LEU A 220 0.85 3.31 25.60
CA LEU A 220 2.05 2.63 26.10
C LEU A 220 3.29 3.52 26.00
N LEU A 221 3.46 4.26 24.90
CA LEU A 221 4.56 5.20 24.74
C LEU A 221 4.50 6.35 25.77
N LEU A 222 3.30 6.89 26.02
CA LEU A 222 3.10 7.93 27.03
C LEU A 222 3.39 7.40 28.44
N GLN A 223 2.95 6.19 28.77
CA GLN A 223 3.25 5.56 30.08
C GLN A 223 4.75 5.38 30.29
N VAL A 224 5.49 4.90 29.28
CA VAL A 224 6.95 4.76 29.36
C VAL A 224 7.62 6.13 29.52
N LEU A 225 7.14 7.16 28.81
CA LEU A 225 7.66 8.51 28.90
C LEU A 225 7.44 9.10 30.31
N PHE A 226 6.22 9.00 30.85
CA PHE A 226 5.89 9.49 32.19
C PHE A 226 6.65 8.73 33.28
N TYR A 227 6.76 7.40 33.17
CA TYR A 227 7.58 6.60 34.08
C TYR A 227 9.04 7.07 34.11
N TYR A 228 9.61 7.37 32.94
CA TYR A 228 10.98 7.86 32.85
C TYR A 228 11.15 9.27 33.42
N ILE A 229 10.17 10.16 33.23
CA ILE A 229 10.19 11.52 33.81
C ILE A 229 10.12 11.45 35.34
N ASP A 230 9.20 10.64 35.88
CA ASP A 230 8.97 10.54 37.33
C ASP A 230 10.12 9.86 38.08
N HIS A 231 10.92 9.01 37.43
CA HIS A 231 12.04 8.29 38.05
C HIS A 231 13.42 8.87 37.71
N LYS A 232 13.50 9.99 36.98
CA LYS A 232 14.74 10.75 36.76
C LYS A 232 14.74 12.15 37.40
N SER A 233 13.63 12.56 38.01
CA SER A 233 13.56 13.69 38.95
C SER A 233 14.03 13.27 40.35
#